data_AF-A0A2N5PI01-F1
#
_entry.id   AF-A0A2N5PI01-F1
#
_cell.length_a   1.000
_cell.length_b   1.000
_cell.length_c   1.000
_cell.angle_alpha   90.00
_cell.angle_beta   90.00
_cell.angle_gamma   90.00
#
_symmetry.space_group_name_H-M   'P 1'
#
loop_
_entity.id
_entity.type
_entity.pdbx_description
1 polymer ?
#
loop_
_entity_poly.entity_id
_entity_poly.type
_entity_poly.pdbx_seq_one_letter_code
_entity_poly.pdbx_strand_id
1 'polypeptide(L)'
;MLDDLKILLGIDVSDRDSDEKLLLILESVRNRLKLLLGGMEVPSSMQHIVTDVAVIRFNRIGSEGMSAHSVAGESTTYNENDFSAYMDEIQAYLDSVDGVKRGRVRFL
;
A
#
# COMPACT_ATOMS: atom_id res chain seq x y z
N MET A 1 -13.46 1.34 2.75
CA MET A 1 -12.00 1.56 2.71
C MET A 1 -11.56 2.76 3.51
N LEU A 2 -12.03 4.00 3.25
CA LEU A 2 -11.67 5.15 4.08
C LEU A 2 -12.17 4.98 5.52
N ASP A 3 -13.43 4.58 5.70
CA ASP A 3 -14.01 4.34 7.03
C ASP A 3 -13.27 3.22 7.78
N ASP A 4 -12.91 2.12 7.09
CA ASP A 4 -12.11 1.04 7.68
C ASP A 4 -10.74 1.54 8.14
N LEU A 5 -10.08 2.38 7.33
CA LEU A 5 -8.81 3.00 7.69
C LEU A 5 -8.95 3.92 8.91
N LYS A 6 -10.02 4.72 9.00
CA LYS A 6 -10.29 5.56 10.18
C LYS A 6 -10.49 4.72 11.44
N ILE A 7 -11.27 3.65 11.34
CA ILE A 7 -11.51 2.71 12.45
C ILE A 7 -10.17 2.13 12.94
N LEU A 8 -9.31 1.69 12.02
CA LEU A 8 -7.98 1.15 12.36
C LEU A 8 -7.04 2.18 13.01
N LEU A 9 -7.19 3.46 12.64
CA LEU A 9 -6.44 4.57 13.21
C LEU A 9 -7.04 5.12 14.52
N GLY A 10 -8.20 4.60 14.95
CA GLY A 10 -8.92 5.11 16.12
C GLY A 10 -9.53 6.50 15.90
N ILE A 11 -9.78 6.89 14.65
CA ILE A 11 -10.41 8.15 14.27
C ILE A 11 -11.93 7.91 14.15
N ASP A 12 -12.74 8.82 14.69
CA ASP A 12 -14.19 8.75 14.53
C ASP A 12 -14.57 8.86 13.04
N VAL A 13 -15.47 8.00 12.56
CA VAL A 13 -15.83 7.95 11.14
C VAL A 13 -16.50 9.26 10.68
N SER A 14 -17.15 9.98 11.60
CA SER A 14 -17.75 11.29 11.34
C SER A 14 -16.74 12.44 11.28
N ASP A 15 -15.55 12.28 11.86
CA ASP A 15 -14.46 13.25 11.77
C ASP A 15 -13.95 13.31 10.33
N ARG A 16 -13.82 14.53 9.79
CA ARG A 16 -13.42 14.80 8.40
C ARG A 16 -12.08 15.51 8.29
N ASP A 17 -11.44 15.87 9.40
CA ASP A 17 -10.25 16.72 9.42
C ASP A 17 -9.05 16.06 8.74
N SER A 18 -8.99 14.72 8.77
CA SER A 18 -7.91 13.95 8.16
C SER A 18 -8.27 13.29 6.83
N ASP A 19 -9.48 13.47 6.31
CA ASP A 19 -9.99 12.70 5.16
C ASP A 19 -9.15 12.90 3.91
N GLU A 20 -8.83 14.15 3.58
CA GLU A 20 -8.01 14.47 2.41
C GLU A 20 -6.64 13.80 2.50
N LYS A 21 -6.00 13.87 3.67
CA LYS A 21 -4.69 13.24 3.91
C LYS A 21 -4.77 11.71 3.81
N LEU A 22 -5.79 11.11 4.41
CA LEU A 22 -6.00 9.65 4.38
C LEU A 22 -6.27 9.17 2.95
N LEU A 23 -7.05 9.91 2.17
CA LEU A 23 -7.31 9.61 0.76
C LEU A 23 -6.04 9.70 -0.09
N LEU A 24 -5.22 10.74 0.10
CA LEU A 24 -3.92 10.86 -0.60
C LEU A 24 -2.98 9.70 -0.27
N ILE A 25 -2.94 9.27 1.00
CA ILE A 25 -2.14 8.11 1.41
C ILE A 25 -2.68 6.84 0.73
N LEU A 26 -3.98 6.59 0.78
CA LEU A 26 -4.60 5.43 0.14
C LEU A 26 -4.32 5.39 -1.37
N GLU A 27 -4.44 6.54 -2.05
CA GLU A 27 -4.15 6.64 -3.48
C GLU A 27 -2.67 6.35 -3.78
N SER A 28 -1.75 6.93 -3.00
CA SER A 28 -0.31 6.71 -3.15
C SER A 28 0.07 5.23 -2.95
N VAL A 29 -0.47 4.61 -1.89
CA VAL A 29 -0.24 3.19 -1.58
C VAL A 29 -0.81 2.29 -2.69
N ARG A 30 -2.03 2.58 -3.16
CA ARG A 30 -2.65 1.83 -4.25
C ARG A 30 -1.84 1.93 -5.55
N ASN A 31 -1.38 3.13 -5.90
CA ASN A 31 -0.55 3.35 -7.08
C ASN A 31 0.80 2.61 -6.98
N ARG A 32 1.39 2.56 -5.78
CA ARG A 32 2.62 1.79 -5.55
C ARG A 32 2.38 0.29 -5.69
N LEU A 33 1.30 -0.24 -5.10
CA LEU A 33 0.95 -1.66 -5.25
C LEU A 33 0.68 -2.01 -6.72
N LYS A 34 -0.02 -1.14 -7.45
CA LYS A 34 -0.21 -1.29 -8.90
C LYS A 34 1.11 -1.39 -9.66
N LEU A 35 2.11 -0.58 -9.30
CA LEU A 35 3.44 -0.67 -9.90
C LEU A 35 4.11 -2.01 -9.58
N LEU A 36 4.02 -2.49 -8.34
CA LEU A 36 4.56 -3.79 -7.93
C LEU A 36 3.86 -4.95 -8.65
N LEU A 37 2.57 -4.79 -8.97
CA LEU A 37 1.79 -5.74 -9.76
C LEU A 37 2.03 -5.63 -11.28
N GLY A 38 3.10 -4.97 -11.73
CA GLY A 38 3.41 -4.82 -13.15
C GLY A 38 2.44 -3.91 -13.91
N GLY A 39 1.82 -2.95 -13.21
CA GLY A 39 0.88 -1.98 -13.79
C GLY A 39 -0.57 -2.46 -13.84
N MET A 40 -0.88 -3.65 -13.34
CA MET A 40 -2.24 -4.19 -13.27
C MET A 40 -3.09 -3.49 -12.20
N GLU A 41 -4.40 -3.42 -12.41
CA GLU A 41 -5.33 -2.97 -11.36
C GLU A 41 -5.21 -3.87 -10.12
N VAL A 42 -5.27 -3.24 -8.94
CA VAL A 42 -5.18 -3.94 -7.66
C VAL A 42 -6.44 -4.82 -7.48
N PRO A 43 -6.30 -6.15 -7.37
CA PRO A 43 -7.44 -7.05 -7.21
C PRO A 43 -8.09 -6.87 -5.82
N SER A 44 -9.38 -7.23 -5.71
CA SER A 44 -10.11 -7.15 -4.43
C SER A 44 -9.46 -7.98 -3.32
N SER A 45 -8.85 -9.12 -3.65
CA SER A 45 -8.13 -9.97 -2.70
C SER A 45 -6.93 -9.27 -2.04
N MET A 46 -6.34 -8.27 -2.69
CA MET A 46 -5.17 -7.52 -2.21
C MET A 46 -5.51 -6.15 -1.63
N GLN A 47 -6.80 -5.81 -1.49
CA GLN A 47 -7.17 -4.51 -0.91
C GLN A 47 -6.74 -4.35 0.55
N HIS A 48 -6.65 -5.46 1.29
CA HIS A 48 -6.18 -5.45 2.67
C HIS A 48 -4.75 -4.90 2.78
N ILE A 49 -3.87 -5.23 1.83
CA ILE A 49 -2.49 -4.69 1.73
C ILE A 49 -2.53 -3.16 1.65
N VAL A 50 -3.44 -2.60 0.84
CA VAL A 50 -3.56 -1.13 0.70
C VAL A 50 -3.95 -0.48 2.03
N THR A 51 -4.90 -1.09 2.75
CA THR A 51 -5.35 -0.57 4.04
C THR A 51 -4.26 -0.65 5.11
N ASP A 52 -3.60 -1.80 5.25
CA ASP A 52 -2.57 -2.00 6.27
C ASP A 52 -1.36 -1.10 6.04
N VAL A 53 -0.90 -0.99 4.78
CA VAL A 53 0.21 -0.12 4.42
C VAL A 53 -0.16 1.37 4.59
N ALA A 54 -1.41 1.74 4.34
CA ALA A 54 -1.89 3.10 4.61
C ALA A 54 -1.86 3.45 6.10
N VAL A 55 -2.22 2.51 6.99
CA VAL A 55 -2.09 2.67 8.45
C VAL A 55 -0.64 2.94 8.84
N ILE A 56 0.28 2.11 8.35
CA ILE A 56 1.73 2.25 8.62
C ILE A 56 2.23 3.63 8.17
N ARG A 57 1.89 4.05 6.94
CA ARG A 57 2.30 5.35 6.40
C ARG A 57 1.73 6.51 7.20
N PHE A 58 0.46 6.47 7.59
CA PHE A 58 -0.14 7.53 8.39
C PHE A 58 0.56 7.67 9.74
N ASN A 59 0.77 6.56 10.45
CA ASN A 59 1.45 6.54 11.73
C ASN A 59 2.90 7.04 11.63
N ARG A 60 3.61 6.67 10.56
CA ARG A 60 4.97 7.16 10.29
C ARG A 60 4.98 8.67 10.07
N ILE A 61 4.13 9.21 9.20
CA ILE A 61 4.06 10.65 8.92
C ILE A 61 3.72 11.44 10.20
N GLY A 62 2.80 10.92 11.02
CA GLY A 62 2.48 11.51 12.33
C GLY A 62 3.68 11.52 13.28
N SER A 63 4.43 10.43 13.32
CA SER A 63 5.61 10.27 14.19
C SER A 63 6.81 11.09 13.71
N GLU A 64 7.01 11.26 12.40
CA GLU A 64 8.08 12.07 11.80
C GLU A 64 7.90 13.56 12.12
N GLY A 65 6.65 14.05 12.16
CA GLY A 65 6.34 15.43 12.58
C GLY A 65 6.68 15.69 14.07
N MET A 66 6.66 14.65 14.90
CA MET A 66 7.08 14.72 16.31
C MET A 66 8.60 14.50 16.50
N SER A 67 9.24 13.82 15.55
CA SER A 67 10.64 13.39 15.62
C SER A 67 11.59 14.23 14.76
N ALA A 68 11.18 15.43 14.33
CA ALA A 68 11.93 16.34 13.45
C ALA A 68 13.29 16.86 14.00
N HIS A 69 13.83 16.24 15.04
CA HIS A 69 15.21 16.38 15.47
C HIS A 69 15.97 15.06 15.24
N SER A 70 17.01 15.12 14.40
CA SER A 70 17.97 14.05 14.03
C SER A 70 17.51 13.22 12.81
N VAL A 71 18.22 13.06 11.69
CA VAL A 71 19.63 13.26 11.33
C VAL A 71 19.67 13.58 9.83
N ALA A 72 20.43 14.61 9.43
CA ALA A 72 20.75 14.84 8.03
C ALA A 72 21.74 13.77 7.55
N GLY A 73 21.31 12.89 6.64
CA GLY A 73 22.21 12.05 5.87
C GLY A 73 21.87 10.56 5.85
N GLU A 74 20.81 10.18 5.15
CA GLU A 74 20.76 8.88 4.45
C GLU A 74 19.75 9.01 3.30
N SER A 75 20.28 9.35 2.13
CA SER A 75 19.52 9.53 0.90
C SER A 75 18.97 8.17 0.44
N THR A 76 17.64 8.07 0.36
CA THR A 76 16.97 7.28 -0.68
C THR A 76 17.06 5.74 -0.59
N THR A 77 16.73 5.13 0.57
CA THR A 77 16.38 3.68 0.63
C THR A 77 15.15 3.38 1.51
N TYR A 78 14.49 4.41 2.06
CA TYR A 78 13.31 4.24 2.94
C TYR A 78 11.98 3.93 2.22
N ASN A 79 11.93 4.05 0.89
CA ASN A 79 10.67 3.86 0.14
C ASN A 79 10.34 2.39 -0.18
N GLU A 80 11.23 1.44 0.13
CA GLU A 80 11.03 0.01 -0.15
C GLU A 80 10.44 -0.78 1.03
N ASN A 81 10.33 -0.19 2.23
CA ASN A 81 10.02 -0.96 3.43
C ASN A 81 8.52 -1.30 3.59
N ASP A 82 7.61 -0.40 3.22
CA ASP A 82 6.21 -0.53 3.67
C ASP A 82 5.48 -1.75 3.11
N PHE A 83 5.94 -2.31 1.98
CA PHE A 83 5.37 -3.51 1.36
C PHE A 83 6.15 -4.79 1.67
N SER A 84 7.25 -4.71 2.43
CA SER A 84 8.18 -5.82 2.66
C SER A 84 7.48 -7.09 3.17
N ALA A 85 6.56 -6.94 4.13
CA ALA A 85 5.78 -8.04 4.69
C ALA A 85 4.84 -8.74 3.69
N TYR A 86 4.52 -8.08 2.58
CA TYR A 86 3.58 -8.57 1.56
C TYR A 86 4.27 -8.96 0.26
N MET A 87 5.60 -8.83 0.15
CA MET A 87 6.32 -9.11 -1.09
C MET A 87 6.13 -10.56 -1.55
N ASP A 88 6.14 -11.52 -0.62
CA ASP A 88 5.93 -12.94 -0.94
C ASP A 88 4.53 -13.18 -1.52
N GLU A 89 3.49 -12.54 -0.96
CA GLU A 89 2.12 -12.63 -1.45
C GLU A 89 1.95 -11.97 -2.83
N ILE A 90 2.54 -10.78 -3.00
CA ILE A 90 2.54 -10.05 -4.27
C ILE A 90 3.20 -10.89 -5.36
N GLN A 91 4.35 -11.50 -5.05
CA GLN A 91 5.08 -12.35 -6.00
C GLN A 91 4.28 -13.62 -6.34
N ALA A 92 3.72 -14.29 -5.34
CA ALA A 92 2.88 -15.47 -5.57
C ALA A 92 1.68 -15.18 -6.50
N TYR A 93 1.07 -14.00 -6.35
CA TYR A 93 0.00 -13.57 -7.24
C TYR A 93 0.50 -13.31 -8.67
N LEU A 94 1.63 -12.61 -8.84
CA LEU A 94 2.23 -12.38 -10.16
C LEU A 94 2.53 -13.70 -10.88
N ASP A 95 3.12 -14.66 -10.16
CA ASP A 95 3.44 -15.99 -10.69
C ASP A 95 2.17 -16.74 -11.12
N SER A 96 1.07 -16.61 -10.35
CA SER A 96 -0.21 -17.21 -10.72
C SER A 96 -0.78 -16.61 -12.00
N VAL A 97 -0.68 -15.29 -12.19
CA VAL A 97 -1.19 -14.59 -13.37
C VAL A 97 -0.36 -14.94 -14.62
N ASP A 98 0.97 -15.01 -14.49
CA ASP A 98 1.85 -15.37 -15.60
C ASP A 98 1.75 -16.86 -15.96
N GLY A 99 1.57 -17.74 -14.97
CA GLY A 99 1.27 -19.15 -15.18
C GLY A 99 -0.03 -19.36 -15.98
N VAL A 100 -1.08 -18.59 -15.69
CA VAL A 100 -2.35 -18.60 -16.45
C VAL A 100 -2.15 -18.13 -17.89
N LYS A 101 -1.31 -17.11 -18.13
CA LYS A 101 -1.01 -16.63 -19.50
C LYS A 101 -0.25 -17.68 -20.32
N ARG A 102 0.69 -18.42 -19.73
CA ARG A 102 1.46 -19.47 -20.42
C ARG A 102 0.61 -20.73 -20.71
N GLY A 103 -0.43 -21.01 -19.94
CA GLY A 103 -1.31 -22.17 -20.10
C GLY A 103 -2.35 -22.08 -21.22
N ARG A 104 -2.52 -20.93 -21.88
CA ARG A 104 -3.46 -20.74 -23.01
C ARG A 104 -2.75 -20.81 -24.36
N VAL A 105 -2.11 -21.92 -24.69
CA VAL A 105 -1.77 -22.24 -26.09
C VAL A 105 -2.80 -23.25 -26.59
N ARG A 106 -3.89 -22.74 -27.18
CA ARG A 106 -4.81 -23.55 -27.98
C ARG A 106 -4.14 -23.80 -29.33
N PHE A 107 -3.64 -25.00 -29.55
CA PHE A 107 -3.34 -25.48 -30.90
C PHE A 107 -4.68 -25.74 -31.60
N LEU A 108 -4.91 -25.03 -32.71
CA LEU A 108 -5.95 -25.35 -33.69
C LEU A 108 -5.36 -26.26 -34.75
#